data_AF-A0A8S1J0Y5-F1
#
_entry.id   AF-A0A8S1J0Y5-F1
#
_cell.length_a   1.000
_cell.length_b   1.000
_cell.length_c   1.000
_cell.angle_alpha   90.00
_cell.angle_beta   90.00
_cell.angle_gamma   90.00
#
_symmetry.space_group_name_H-M   'P 1'
#
loop_
_entity.id
_entity.type
_entity.pdbx_description
1 polymer ?
#
loop_
_entity_poly.entity_id
_entity_poly.type
_entity_poly.pdbx_seq_one_letter_code
_entity_poly.pdbx_strand_id
1 'polypeptide(L)'
;MTIAAQRRGITLTSRSRPLKPEDFHRFEYIICMDEKNADDVQIAADYWSAKHPIPADLRSRVKMMTTFCKKFKRDAVPDPYFGGSKGFEIVLDLLQDSCEGLLSYIERER
;
A
#
# COMPACT_ATOMS: atom_id res chain seq x y z
N MET A 1 -10.86 -11.54 3.89
CA MET A 1 -10.53 -10.85 2.62
C MET A 1 -10.77 -11.73 1.40
N THR A 2 -10.25 -12.96 1.36
CA THR A 2 -10.31 -13.85 0.19
C THR A 2 -11.72 -14.08 -0.36
N ILE A 3 -12.72 -14.31 0.50
CA ILE A 3 -14.11 -14.51 0.06
C ILE A 3 -14.68 -13.23 -0.60
N ALA A 4 -14.46 -12.06 0.00
CA ALA A 4 -14.94 -10.78 -0.54
C ALA A 4 -14.24 -10.43 -1.86
N ALA A 5 -12.92 -10.67 -1.96
CA ALA A 5 -12.16 -10.49 -3.19
C ALA A 5 -12.62 -11.46 -4.31
N GLN A 6 -12.85 -12.74 -3.97
CA GLN A 6 -13.31 -13.75 -4.91
C GLN A 6 -14.69 -13.43 -5.48
N ARG A 7 -15.61 -12.86 -4.69
CA ARG A 7 -16.90 -12.35 -5.16
C ARG A 7 -16.78 -11.24 -6.21
N ARG A 8 -15.65 -10.54 -6.23
CA ARG A 8 -15.29 -9.50 -7.21
C ARG A 8 -14.42 -10.04 -8.35
N GLY A 9 -14.24 -11.36 -8.46
CA GLY A 9 -13.39 -11.99 -9.48
C GLY A 9 -11.89 -11.84 -9.21
N ILE A 10 -11.48 -11.40 -8.02
CA ILE A 10 -10.07 -11.18 -7.66
C ILE A 10 -9.55 -12.41 -6.91
N THR A 11 -8.51 -13.04 -7.45
CA THR A 11 -7.80 -14.13 -6.76
C THR A 11 -6.58 -13.57 -6.05
N LEU A 12 -6.58 -13.66 -4.72
CA LEU A 12 -5.45 -13.25 -3.88
C LEU A 12 -4.49 -14.44 -3.71
N THR A 13 -3.33 -14.38 -4.36
CA THR A 13 -2.29 -15.42 -4.31
C THR A 13 -1.05 -14.99 -3.52
N SER A 14 -1.07 -13.81 -2.91
CA SER A 14 0.07 -13.24 -2.20
C SER A 14 0.42 -14.03 -0.94
N ARG A 15 1.72 -14.08 -0.63
CA ARG A 15 2.25 -14.63 0.62
C ARG A 15 2.98 -13.52 1.36
N SER A 16 2.73 -13.41 2.67
CA SER A 16 3.42 -12.45 3.52
C SER A 16 4.93 -12.66 3.48
N ARG A 17 5.67 -11.56 3.39
CA ARG A 17 7.13 -11.52 3.49
C ARG A 17 7.57 -10.17 4.08
N PRO A 18 8.72 -10.10 4.76
CA PRO A 18 9.29 -8.83 5.17
C PRO A 18 9.83 -8.03 3.97
N LEU A 19 10.02 -6.72 4.18
CA LEU A 19 10.76 -5.85 3.28
C LEU A 19 12.24 -6.21 3.30
N LYS A 20 12.82 -6.24 2.11
CA LYS A 20 14.24 -6.52 1.87
C LYS A 20 14.93 -5.30 1.27
N PRO A 21 16.26 -5.17 1.40
CA PRO A 21 16.96 -4.00 0.86
C PRO A 21 16.75 -3.84 -0.65
N GLU A 22 16.59 -4.94 -1.40
CA GLU A 22 16.36 -4.89 -2.85
C GLU A 22 15.02 -4.24 -3.22
N ASP A 23 14.03 -4.28 -2.33
CA ASP A 23 12.71 -3.68 -2.59
C ASP A 23 12.82 -2.15 -2.74
N PHE A 24 13.66 -1.49 -1.94
CA PHE A 24 13.83 -0.03 -1.97
C PHE A 24 14.44 0.45 -3.29
N HIS A 25 15.25 -0.39 -3.95
CA HIS A 25 15.86 -0.07 -5.24
C HIS A 25 14.96 -0.49 -6.41
N ARG A 26 14.23 -1.60 -6.27
CA ARG A 26 13.43 -2.19 -7.33
C ARG A 26 12.13 -1.42 -7.59
N PHE A 27 11.50 -0.90 -6.55
CA PHE A 27 10.20 -0.26 -6.65
C PHE A 27 10.32 1.26 -6.68
N GLU A 28 9.64 1.87 -7.63
CA GLU A 28 9.52 3.32 -7.76
C GLU A 28 8.57 3.91 -6.71
N TYR A 29 7.53 3.16 -6.33
CA TYR A 29 6.58 3.56 -5.30
C TYR A 29 6.42 2.44 -4.27
N ILE A 30 6.34 2.82 -3.00
CA ILE A 30 5.95 1.96 -1.88
C ILE A 30 4.65 2.51 -1.32
N ILE A 31 3.56 1.75 -1.49
CA ILE A 31 2.22 2.19 -1.14
C ILE A 31 1.82 1.62 0.23
N CYS A 32 1.64 2.50 1.21
CA CYS A 32 1.29 2.17 2.59
C CYS A 32 -0.23 2.25 2.81
N MET A 33 -0.77 1.30 3.56
CA MET A 33 -2.23 1.25 3.83
C MET A 33 -2.62 2.21 4.97
N ASP A 34 -1.73 2.40 5.93
CA ASP A 34 -1.88 3.28 7.08
C ASP A 34 -0.53 3.93 7.47
N GLU A 35 -0.56 4.85 8.44
CA GLU A 35 0.64 5.56 8.90
C GLU A 35 1.65 4.60 9.55
N LYS A 36 1.16 3.57 10.24
CA LYS A 36 2.01 2.55 10.85
C LYS A 36 2.85 1.81 9.81
N ASN A 37 2.29 1.50 8.64
CA ASN A 37 3.03 0.89 7.54
C ASN A 37 4.12 1.84 7.02
N ALA A 38 3.87 3.15 6.97
CA ALA A 38 4.88 4.13 6.57
C ALA A 38 6.03 4.20 7.60
N ASP A 39 5.71 4.16 8.89
CA ASP A 39 6.70 4.06 9.96
C ASP A 39 7.50 2.75 9.85
N ASP A 40 6.84 1.62 9.62
CA ASP A 40 7.48 0.31 9.47
C ASP A 40 8.42 0.25 8.26
N VAL A 41 8.10 0.96 7.16
CA VAL A 41 8.99 1.14 6.02
C VAL A 41 10.24 1.91 6.41
N GLN A 42 10.11 2.98 7.19
CA GLN A 42 11.26 3.75 7.66
C GLN A 42 12.14 2.93 8.61
N ILE A 43 11.54 2.19 9.54
CA ILE A 43 12.26 1.29 10.46
C ILE A 43 13.04 0.24 9.67
N ALA A 44 12.42 -0.36 8.65
CA ALA A 44 13.08 -1.33 7.78
C ALA A 44 14.26 -0.70 7.02
N ALA A 45 14.06 0.51 6.46
CA ALA A 45 15.12 1.24 5.77
C ALA A 45 16.31 1.55 6.69
N ASP A 46 16.04 2.02 7.90
CA ASP A 46 17.07 2.33 8.91
C ASP A 46 17.84 1.07 9.30
N TYR A 47 17.13 -0.05 9.52
CA TYR A 47 17.74 -1.36 9.82
C TYR A 47 18.69 -1.81 8.70
N TRP A 48 18.26 -1.70 7.44
CA TRP A 48 19.06 -2.15 6.30
C TRP A 48 20.19 -1.18 5.95
N SER A 49 20.07 0.11 6.28
CA SER A 49 21.07 1.15 5.99
C SER A 49 22.47 0.84 6.54
N ALA A 50 22.55 0.07 7.63
CA ALA A 50 23.82 -0.38 8.22
C ALA A 50 24.60 -1.36 7.32
N LYS A 51 23.94 -2.03 6.36
CA LYS A 51 24.51 -3.09 5.52
C LYS A 51 24.35 -2.82 4.02
N HIS A 52 23.37 -2.02 3.63
CA HIS A 52 23.01 -1.76 2.24
C HIS A 52 22.71 -0.27 2.06
N PRO A 53 23.14 0.35 0.95
CA PRO A 53 22.75 1.71 0.64
C PRO A 53 21.23 1.77 0.43
N ILE A 54 20.60 2.79 1.01
CA ILE A 54 19.18 3.09 0.82
C ILE A 54 19.07 4.31 -0.11
N PRO A 55 18.16 4.32 -1.09
CA PRO A 55 17.96 5.48 -1.96
C PRO A 55 17.59 6.73 -1.15
N ALA A 56 18.26 7.84 -1.44
CA ALA A 56 18.04 9.12 -0.75
C ALA A 56 16.61 9.67 -0.95
N ASP A 57 15.98 9.30 -2.06
CA ASP A 57 14.62 9.67 -2.45
C ASP A 57 13.55 8.69 -1.92
N LEU A 58 13.91 7.72 -1.07
CA LEU A 58 12.95 6.77 -0.50
C LEU A 58 11.73 7.47 0.12
N ARG A 59 11.96 8.55 0.88
CA ARG A 59 10.87 9.30 1.52
C ARG A 59 9.84 9.85 0.52
N SER A 60 10.28 10.26 -0.66
CA SER A 60 9.36 10.74 -1.71
C SER A 60 8.61 9.59 -2.42
N ARG A 61 9.17 8.38 -2.42
CA ARG A 61 8.59 7.16 -3.01
C ARG A 61 7.54 6.49 -2.13
N VAL A 62 7.60 6.71 -0.81
CA VAL A 62 6.60 6.21 0.13
C VAL A 62 5.34 7.08 0.01
N LYS A 63 4.21 6.48 -0.36
CA LYS A 63 2.92 7.16 -0.53
C LYS A 63 1.83 6.41 0.23
N MET A 64 0.84 7.14 0.72
CA MET A 64 -0.32 6.55 1.37
C MET A 64 -1.36 6.16 0.32
N MET A 65 -1.93 4.96 0.41
CA MET A 65 -2.95 4.48 -0.53
C MET A 65 -4.14 5.45 -0.59
N THR A 66 -4.53 5.99 0.55
CA THR A 66 -5.63 6.94 0.68
C THR A 66 -5.44 8.25 -0.08
N THR A 67 -4.19 8.68 -0.35
CA THR A 67 -3.91 9.90 -1.13
C THR A 67 -4.42 9.82 -2.57
N PHE A 68 -4.63 8.61 -3.07
CA PHE A 68 -5.13 8.36 -4.41
C PHE A 68 -6.64 8.15 -4.48
N CYS A 69 -7.37 8.22 -3.35
CA CYS A 69 -8.82 8.11 -3.40
C CYS A 69 -9.43 9.31 -4.14
N LYS A 70 -10.37 9.03 -5.04
CA LYS A 70 -11.10 10.06 -5.79
C LYS A 70 -12.49 10.29 -5.19
N LYS A 71 -13.16 9.21 -4.76
CA LYS A 71 -14.55 9.21 -4.28
C LYS A 71 -14.62 9.21 -2.75
N PHE A 72 -13.74 8.49 -2.09
CA PHE A 72 -13.74 8.35 -0.63
C PHE A 72 -12.73 9.28 0.02
N LYS A 73 -13.13 10.01 1.06
CA LYS A 73 -12.18 10.77 1.91
C LYS A 73 -11.93 9.98 3.19
N ARG A 74 -10.72 9.44 3.32
CA ARG A 74 -10.23 8.69 4.48
C ARG A 74 -8.75 9.00 4.66
N ASP A 75 -8.30 9.02 5.91
CA ASP A 75 -6.89 9.25 6.22
C ASP A 75 -6.08 7.94 6.13
N ALA A 76 -6.69 6.81 6.49
CA ALA A 76 -6.10 5.48 6.40
C ALA A 76 -7.08 4.43 5.85
N VAL A 77 -6.53 3.35 5.29
CA VAL A 77 -7.29 2.14 4.97
C VAL A 77 -7.59 1.42 6.28
N PRO A 78 -8.86 1.24 6.67
CA PRO A 78 -9.20 0.63 7.95
C PRO A 78 -8.82 -0.84 7.98
N ASP A 79 -8.43 -1.34 9.14
CA ASP A 79 -8.22 -2.78 9.33
C ASP A 79 -9.55 -3.53 9.15
N PRO A 80 -9.65 -4.46 8.18
CA PRO A 80 -10.91 -5.12 7.86
C PRO A 80 -11.38 -6.11 8.93
N TYR A 81 -10.51 -6.54 9.85
CA TYR A 81 -10.83 -7.56 10.85
C TYR A 81 -11.79 -7.07 11.95
N PHE A 82 -11.90 -5.76 12.15
CA PHE A 82 -12.80 -5.16 13.15
C PHE A 82 -14.27 -5.02 12.69
N GLY A 83 -14.54 -5.14 11.38
CA GLY A 83 -15.87 -4.91 10.78
C GLY A 83 -16.62 -6.18 10.34
N GLY A 84 -16.13 -7.36 10.70
CA GLY A 84 -16.66 -8.64 10.20
C GLY A 84 -16.61 -8.73 8.66
N SER A 85 -17.61 -9.37 8.04
CA SER A 85 -17.64 -9.52 6.57
C SER A 85 -17.77 -8.20 5.81
N LYS A 86 -18.44 -7.19 6.40
CA LYS A 86 -18.62 -5.86 5.79
C LYS A 86 -17.33 -5.03 5.78
N GLY A 87 -16.44 -5.24 6.76
CA GLY A 87 -15.15 -4.56 6.82
C GLY A 87 -14.28 -4.81 5.59
N PHE A 88 -14.28 -6.06 5.09
CA PHE A 88 -13.53 -6.41 3.87
C PHE A 88 -14.10 -5.76 2.61
N GLU A 89 -15.42 -5.61 2.49
CA GLU A 89 -16.03 -4.95 1.33
C GLU A 89 -15.66 -3.47 1.29
N ILE A 90 -15.70 -2.78 2.43
CA ILE A 90 -15.31 -1.36 2.54
C ILE A 90 -13.84 -1.17 2.14
N VAL A 91 -12.95 -2.04 2.61
CA VAL A 91 -11.53 -1.98 2.23
C VAL A 91 -11.36 -2.20 0.73
N LEU A 92 -12.06 -3.16 0.13
CA LEU A 92 -11.98 -3.42 -1.31
C LEU A 92 -12.53 -2.26 -2.14
N ASP A 93 -13.60 -1.61 -1.70
CA ASP A 93 -14.14 -0.41 -2.37
C ASP A 93 -13.15 0.75 -2.34
N LEU A 94 -12.53 0.97 -1.18
CA LEU A 94 -11.50 1.99 -1.01
C LEU A 94 -10.29 1.70 -1.90
N LEU A 95 -9.79 0.46 -1.87
CA LEU A 95 -8.64 0.06 -2.69
C LEU A 95 -8.93 0.19 -4.18
N GLN A 96 -10.14 -0.12 -4.64
CA GLN A 96 -10.51 0.00 -6.04
C GLN A 96 -10.52 1.47 -6.49
N ASP A 97 -11.10 2.36 -5.68
CA ASP A 97 -11.07 3.82 -5.93
C ASP A 97 -9.65 4.38 -5.91
N SER A 98 -8.84 4.00 -4.92
CA SER A 98 -7.44 4.42 -4.83
C SER A 98 -6.59 3.90 -5.98
N CYS A 99 -6.79 2.66 -6.44
CA CYS A 99 -6.06 2.09 -7.58
C CYS A 99 -6.36 2.87 -8.87
N GLU A 100 -7.61 3.26 -9.10
CA GLU A 100 -7.99 4.12 -10.24
C GLU A 100 -7.31 5.50 -10.14
N GLY A 101 -7.14 6.05 -8.94
CA GLY A 101 -6.40 7.30 -8.74
C GLY A 101 -4.90 7.16 -8.93
N LEU A 102 -4.31 6.08 -8.41
CA LEU A 102 -2.90 5.79 -8.52
C LEU A 102 -2.49 5.59 -9.99
N LEU A 103 -3.30 4.87 -10.77
CA LEU A 103 -3.05 4.71 -12.20
C LEU A 103 -3.03 6.06 -12.92
N SER A 104 -4.05 6.91 -12.69
CA SER A 104 -4.09 8.25 -13.29
C SER A 104 -2.94 9.16 -12.85
N TYR A 105 -2.44 8.98 -11.62
CA TYR A 105 -1.27 9.71 -11.13
C TYR A 105 0.00 9.29 -11.90
N ILE A 106 0.24 7.98 -12.01
CA ILE A 106 1.40 7.43 -12.73
C ILE A 106 1.36 7.81 -14.22
N GLU A 107 0.19 7.77 -14.85
CA GLU A 107 0.03 8.16 -16.26
C GLU A 107 0.33 9.65 -16.53
N ARG A 108 0.24 10.51 -15.51
CA ARG A 108 0.53 11.95 -15.63
C ARG A 108 1.98 12.31 -15.35
N GLU A 109 2.69 11.48 -14.59
CA GLU A 109 4.13 11.68 -14.32
C GLU A 109 5.02 11.18 -15.45
N ARG A 110 4.46 10.43 -16.42
CA ARG A 110 5.12 9.99 -17.66
C ARG A 110 4.88 10.95 -18.82
#